data_AF-A0A6L5X5D6-F1
#
_entry.id   AF-A0A6L5X5D6-F1
#
_cell.length_a   1.000
_cell.length_b   1.000
_cell.length_c   1.000
_cell.angle_alpha   90.00
_cell.angle_beta   90.00
_cell.angle_gamma   90.00
#
_symmetry.space_group_name_H-M   'P 1'
#
loop_
_entity.id
_entity.type
_entity.pdbx_description
1 polymer ?
#
loop_
_entity_poly.entity_id
_entity_poly.type
_entity_poly.pdbx_seq_one_letter_code
_entity_poly.pdbx_strand_id
1 'polypeptide(L)' 'MTITEVKPEFVFSTLQKLQSGDKLLCADYKKCEMTDTYGLVVGEVSRRLQLPECKFFKVTEE' A
#
# COMPACT_ATOMS: atom_id res chain seq x y z
N MET A 1 -2.41 4.96 16.55
CA MET A 1 -2.60 4.86 15.07
C MET A 1 -1.45 5.56 14.40
N THR A 2 -0.67 4.82 13.61
CA THR A 2 0.52 5.32 12.94
C THR A 2 0.43 5.08 11.44
N ILE A 3 0.76 6.10 10.64
CA ILE A 3 0.74 6.04 9.18
C ILE A 3 2.17 6.29 8.68
N THR A 4 2.70 5.37 7.88
CA THR A 4 4.06 5.46 7.33
C THR A 4 4.02 5.32 5.82
N GLU A 5 4.58 6.30 5.09
CA GLU A 5 4.77 6.17 3.63
C GLU A 5 5.82 5.10 3.34
N VAL A 6 5.47 4.15 2.46
CA VAL A 6 6.33 3.05 2.06
C VAL A 6 6.86 3.36 0.67
N LYS A 7 8.20 3.41 0.53
CA LYS A 7 8.81 3.62 -0.78
C LYS A 7 8.48 2.45 -1.72
N PRO A 8 8.33 2.68 -3.04
CA PRO A 8 7.93 1.66 -4.00
C PRO A 8 8.76 0.36 -3.92
N GLU A 9 10.08 0.48 -3.74
CA GLU A 9 11.00 -0.66 -3.65
C GLU A 9 10.76 -1.56 -2.43
N PHE A 10 10.08 -1.07 -1.39
CA PHE A 10 9.81 -1.81 -0.15
C PHE A 10 8.38 -2.34 -0.04
N VAL A 11 7.50 -2.05 -1.00
CA VAL A 11 6.05 -2.38 -0.92
C VAL A 11 5.82 -3.89 -0.80
N PHE A 12 6.44 -4.72 -1.64
CA PHE A 12 6.29 -6.18 -1.55
C PHE A 12 6.87 -6.75 -0.26
N SER A 13 8.02 -6.22 0.18
CA SER A 13 8.61 -6.65 1.46
C SER A 13 7.74 -6.26 2.66
N THR A 14 7.01 -5.15 2.55
CA THR A 14 6.07 -4.68 3.58
C THR A 14 4.83 -5.54 3.61
N LEU A 15 4.24 -5.86 2.45
CA LEU A 15 3.12 -6.80 2.32
C LEU A 15 3.38 -8.13 3.02
N GLN A 16 4.57 -8.71 2.84
CA GLN A 16 4.97 -9.97 3.46
C GLN A 16 5.15 -9.89 4.98
N LYS A 17 5.37 -8.68 5.52
CA LYS A 17 5.63 -8.41 6.94
C LYS A 17 4.46 -7.75 7.65
N LEU A 18 3.29 -7.63 7.00
CA LEU A 18 2.09 -7.09 7.65
C LEU A 18 1.70 -8.01 8.81
N GLN A 19 1.53 -7.42 9.98
CA GLN A 19 1.02 -8.11 11.15
C GLN A 19 -0.51 -8.13 11.14
N SER A 20 -1.13 -8.96 11.98
CA SER A 20 -2.59 -8.98 12.11
C SER A 20 -3.09 -7.61 12.59
N GLY A 21 -3.94 -6.96 11.80
CA GLY A 21 -4.44 -5.61 12.06
C GLY A 21 -3.72 -4.50 11.29
N ASP A 22 -2.50 -4.75 10.76
CA ASP A 22 -1.82 -3.80 9.88
C ASP A 22 -2.50 -3.77 8.50
N LYS A 23 -2.59 -2.57 7.91
CA LYS A 23 -3.05 -2.38 6.54
C LYS A 23 -1.97 -1.74 5.70
N LEU A 24 -1.93 -2.09 4.42
CA LEU A 24 -1.15 -1.37 3.43
C LEU A 24 -2.10 -0.80 2.39
N LEU A 25 -2.15 0.52 2.30
CA LEU A 25 -3.08 1.25 1.45
C LEU A 25 -2.33 1.84 0.26
N CYS A 26 -2.87 1.73 -0.96
CA CYS A 26 -2.48 2.58 -2.09
C CYS A 26 -3.44 3.77 -2.13
N ALA A 27 -2.91 4.98 -2.01
CA ALA A 27 -3.63 6.22 -2.26
C ALA A 27 -3.34 6.68 -3.69
N ASP A 28 -4.36 6.69 -4.55
CA ASP A 28 -4.34 7.22 -5.91
C ASP A 28 -4.84 8.67 -5.90
N TYR A 29 -3.92 9.63 -5.98
CA TYR A 29 -4.23 11.06 -5.92
C TYR A 29 -4.94 11.59 -7.17
N LYS A 30 -4.84 10.87 -8.28
CA LYS A 30 -5.49 11.26 -9.53
C LYS A 30 -6.97 10.94 -9.49
N LYS A 31 -7.33 9.81 -8.88
CA LYS A 31 -8.71 9.36 -8.71
C LYS A 31 -9.34 9.78 -7.40
N CYS A 32 -8.56 10.30 -6.46
CA CYS A 32 -8.98 10.55 -5.07
C CYS A 32 -9.51 9.26 -4.41
N GLU A 33 -8.87 8.13 -4.70
CA GLU A 33 -9.26 6.81 -4.19
C GLU A 33 -8.19 6.24 -3.27
N MET A 34 -8.63 5.45 -2.29
CA MET A 34 -7.75 4.72 -1.38
C MET A 34 -8.14 3.25 -1.40
N THR A 35 -7.18 2.38 -1.73
CA THR A 35 -7.41 0.94 -1.90
C THR A 35 -6.57 0.16 -0.90
N ASP A 36 -7.21 -0.74 -0.14
CA ASP A 36 -6.47 -1.72 0.65
C ASP A 36 -5.83 -2.74 -0.30
N THR A 37 -4.53 -2.98 -0.11
CA THR A 37 -3.79 -3.93 -0.92
C THR A 37 -4.02 -5.39 -0.48
N TYR A 38 -4.71 -5.60 0.65
CA TYR A 38 -5.11 -6.93 1.11
C TYR A 38 -6.05 -7.60 0.09
N GLY A 39 -5.66 -8.80 -0.37
CA GLY A 39 -6.44 -9.56 -1.36
C GLY A 39 -6.22 -9.15 -2.82
N LEU A 40 -5.42 -8.10 -3.10
CA LEU A 40 -5.00 -7.80 -4.46
C LEU A 40 -3.97 -8.81 -4.95
N VAL A 41 -4.05 -9.16 -6.23
CA VAL A 41 -3.04 -10.00 -6.89
C VAL A 41 -1.75 -9.18 -7.01
N VAL A 42 -0.60 -9.83 -6.83
CA VAL A 42 0.75 -9.22 -6.96
C VAL A 42 0.88 -8.38 -8.24
N GLY A 43 0.33 -8.86 -9.36
CA GLY A 43 0.34 -8.14 -10.64
C GLY A 43 -0.40 -6.79 -10.60
N GLU A 44 -1.48 -6.67 -9.83
CA GLU A 44 -2.22 -5.40 -9.70
C GLU A 44 -1.45 -4.39 -8.84
N VAL A 45 -0.82 -4.87 -7.75
CA VAL A 45 0.07 -4.05 -6.92
C VAL A 45 1.25 -3.54 -7.75
N SER A 46 1.87 -4.39 -8.57
CA SER A 46 2.94 -4.00 -9.50
C SER A 46 2.50 -2.91 -10.49
N ARG A 47 1.28 -2.99 -11.04
CA ARG A 47 0.76 -1.97 -11.96
C ARG A 47 0.57 -0.63 -11.24
N ARG A 48 0.09 -0.65 -9.99
CA ARG A 48 -0.10 0.56 -9.18
C ARG A 48 1.24 1.19 -8.77
N LEU A 49 2.26 0.37 -8.49
CA LEU A 49 3.63 0.86 -8.21
C LEU A 49 4.27 1.64 -9.37
N GLN A 50 3.84 1.39 -10.60
CA GLN A 50 4.31 2.10 -11.79
C GLN A 50 3.57 3.41 -12.04
N LEU A 51 2.48 3.67 -11.31
CA LEU A 51 1.72 4.91 -11.43
C LEU A 51 2.36 5.97 -10.51
N PRO A 52 2.87 7.08 -11.04
CA PRO A 52 3.45 8.15 -10.22
C PRO A 52 2.41 8.79 -9.28
N GLU A 53 1.12 8.68 -9.63
CA GLU A 53 -0.01 9.12 -8.82
C GLU A 53 -0.43 8.17 -7.67
N CYS A 54 0.12 6.94 -7.56
CA CYS A 54 -0.14 6.06 -6.42
C CYS A 54 1.02 6.10 -5.42
N LYS A 55 0.70 6.39 -4.15
CA LYS A 55 1.61 6.21 -3.00
C LYS A 55 1.10 5.14 -2.07
N PHE A 56 2.02 4.42 -1.44
CA PHE A 56 1.70 3.34 -0.51
C PHE A 56 1.92 3.77 0.94
N PHE A 57 0.98 3.43 1.81
CA PHE A 57 1.02 3.77 3.22
C PHE A 57 0.74 2.54 4.07
N LYS A 58 1.67 2.21 4.98
CA LYS A 58 1.41 1.25 6.05
C LYS A 58 0.66 1.97 7.16
N VAL A 59 -0.50 1.43 7.54
CA VAL A 59 -1.31 1.93 8.66
C VAL A 59 -1.32 0.86 9.74
N THR A 60 -0.96 1.26 10.96
CA THR A 60 -0.99 0.40 12.15
C THR A 60 -1.96 0.99 13.16
N GLU A 61 -2.96 0.21 13.56
CA GLU A 61 -3.82 0.51 14.71
C GLU A 61 -3.15 -0.10 15.93
N GLU A 62 -2.60 0.74 16.82
CA GLU A 62 -2.08 0.29 18.12
C GLU A 62 -3.21 -0.15 19.05
#